data_AF-A0A3D0GMT3-F1
#
_entry.id   AF-A0A3D0GMT3-F1
#
_cell.length_a   1.000
_cell.length_b   1.000
_cell.length_c   1.000
_cell.angle_alpha   90.00
_cell.angle_beta   90.00
_cell.angle_gamma   90.00
#
_symmetry.space_group_name_H-M   'P 1'
#
loop_
_entity.id
_entity.type
_entity.pdbx_description
1 polymer ?
#
loop_
_entity_poly.entity_id
_entity_poly.type
_entity_poly.pdbx_seq_one_letter_code
_entity_poly.pdbx_strand_id
1 'polypeptide(L)'
;MANEHINEVIQREYAPGFITNIESDTLPPGLSESVIRIISAKKEEPEWLLEWRLAAYQKWLEMTPPDWAQVTHPKIDHNAISYFSAPKSMADKP
;
A
#
# COMPACT_ATOMS: atom_id res chain seq x y z
N MET A 1 10.65 -43.42 -16.42
CA MET A 1 11.60 -43.57 -15.30
C MET A 1 12.24 -42.25 -14.86
N ALA A 2 13.20 -41.65 -15.59
CA ALA A 2 13.88 -40.42 -15.11
C ALA A 2 13.01 -39.14 -15.18
N ASN A 3 12.20 -38.98 -16.23
CA ASN A 3 11.36 -37.79 -16.42
C ASN A 3 10.11 -37.77 -15.51
N GLU A 4 9.65 -38.93 -15.03
CA GLU A 4 8.50 -39.00 -14.12
C GLU A 4 8.84 -38.39 -12.76
N HIS A 5 10.04 -38.67 -12.24
CA HIS A 5 10.47 -38.14 -10.94
C HIS A 5 10.69 -36.62 -10.98
N ILE A 6 11.17 -36.08 -12.10
CA ILE A 6 11.33 -34.63 -12.32
C ILE A 6 9.96 -33.95 -12.35
N ASN A 7 8.98 -34.53 -13.07
CA ASN A 7 7.62 -33.99 -13.14
C ASN A 7 6.93 -33.99 -11.76
N GLU A 8 7.16 -35.03 -10.95
CA GLU A 8 6.61 -35.12 -9.60
C GLU A 8 7.19 -34.04 -8.66
N VAL A 9 8.47 -33.71 -8.79
CA VAL A 9 9.11 -32.64 -8.01
C VAL A 9 8.64 -31.24 -8.44
N ILE A 10 8.41 -31.03 -9.74
CA ILE A 10 7.91 -29.75 -10.28
C ILE A 10 6.45 -29.49 -9.89
N GLN A 11 5.62 -30.54 -9.78
CA GLN A 11 4.21 -30.43 -9.39
C GLN A 11 4.00 -30.21 -7.89
N ARG A 12 5.04 -30.34 -7.06
CA ARG A 12 4.95 -30.01 -5.64
C ARG A 12 4.87 -28.50 -5.48
N GLU A 13 3.69 -28.00 -5.13
CA GLU A 13 3.54 -26.64 -4.64
C GLU A 13 4.44 -26.44 -3.42
N TYR A 14 5.13 -25.31 -3.38
CA TYR A 14 6.01 -24.94 -2.27
C TYR A 14 5.17 -24.76 -0.99
N ALA A 15 5.10 -25.80 -0.17
CA ALA A 15 4.33 -25.81 1.08
C ALA A 15 4.74 -24.75 2.13
N PRO A 16 6.01 -24.29 2.22
CA PRO A 16 6.41 -23.25 3.18
C PRO A 16 5.98 -21.84 2.77
N GLY A 17 4.69 -21.54 2.81
CA GLY A 17 4.22 -20.15 2.81
C GLY A 17 4.43 -19.52 4.19
N PHE A 18 5.39 -18.60 4.33
CA PHE A 18 5.51 -17.79 5.55
C PHE A 18 4.38 -16.74 5.55
N ILE A 19 3.22 -17.10 6.08
CA ILE A 19 2.08 -16.18 6.26
C ILE A 19 1.92 -15.93 7.75
N THR A 20 2.11 -14.68 8.15
CA THR A 20 1.81 -14.22 9.51
C THR A 20 0.59 -13.32 9.45
N ASN A 21 -0.50 -13.74 10.09
CA ASN A 21 -1.68 -12.91 10.22
C ASN A 21 -1.39 -11.81 11.25
N ILE A 22 -1.17 -10.59 10.77
CA ILE A 22 -0.95 -9.42 11.64
C ILE A 22 -2.23 -8.60 11.65
N GLU A 23 -2.82 -8.46 12.84
CA GLU A 23 -3.94 -7.56 13.04
C GLU A 23 -3.47 -6.12 12.80
N SER A 24 -4.13 -5.41 11.89
CA SER A 24 -3.71 -4.08 11.44
C SER A 24 -4.81 -3.05 11.64
N ASP A 25 -4.43 -1.84 12.04
CA ASP A 25 -5.29 -0.65 12.01
C ASP A 25 -5.13 0.04 10.66
N THR A 26 -6.18 -0.04 9.85
CA THR A 26 -6.19 0.43 8.46
C THR A 26 -7.30 1.45 8.30
N LEU A 27 -6.98 2.61 7.70
CA LEU A 27 -8.00 3.61 7.38
C LEU A 27 -8.84 3.15 6.17
N PRO A 28 -10.10 3.60 6.06
CA PRO A 28 -10.91 3.29 4.87
C PRO A 28 -10.24 3.81 3.59
N PRO A 29 -10.52 3.19 2.44
CA PRO A 29 -10.03 3.67 1.15
C PRO A 29 -10.43 5.12 0.88
N GLY A 30 -9.53 5.86 0.23
CA GLY A 30 -9.77 7.26 -0.14
C GLY A 30 -8.65 8.19 0.32
N LEU A 31 -8.36 9.19 -0.51
CA LEU A 31 -7.44 10.26 -0.16
C LEU A 31 -8.20 11.59 0.00
N SER A 32 -8.18 12.12 1.22
CA SER A 32 -8.79 13.41 1.56
C SER A 32 -7.95 14.13 2.60
N GLU A 33 -8.21 15.43 2.79
CA GLU A 33 -7.55 16.21 3.84
C GLU A 33 -7.79 15.63 5.24
N SER A 34 -8.96 15.06 5.51
CA SER A 34 -9.25 14.44 6.80
C SER A 34 -8.37 13.22 7.03
N VAL A 35 -8.18 12.38 6.00
CA VAL A 35 -7.25 11.24 6.06
C VAL A 35 -5.83 11.72 6.30
N ILE A 36 -5.36 12.77 5.61
CA ILE A 36 -4.02 13.33 5.79
C ILE A 36 -3.82 13.83 7.24
N ARG A 37 -4.80 14.55 7.79
CA ARG A 37 -4.76 15.04 9.18
C ARG A 37 -4.74 13.90 10.18
N ILE A 38 -5.55 12.85 9.98
CA ILE A 38 -5.56 11.66 10.83
C ILE A 38 -4.20 10.96 10.81
N ILE A 39 -3.61 10.77 9.62
CA ILE A 39 -2.30 10.13 9.46
C ILE A 39 -1.22 10.95 10.17
N SER A 40 -1.21 12.26 9.97
CA SER A 40 -0.23 13.16 10.56
C SER A 40 -0.31 13.14 12.10
N ALA A 41 -1.53 13.17 12.64
CA ALA A 41 -1.78 13.04 14.07
C ALA A 41 -1.34 11.67 14.63
N LYS A 42 -1.67 10.57 13.94
CA LYS A 42 -1.25 9.21 14.34
C LYS A 42 0.27 9.03 14.37
N LYS A 43 1.00 9.82 13.56
CA LYS A 43 2.46 9.75 13.43
C LYS A 43 3.17 10.83 14.23
N GLU A 44 2.44 11.62 15.02
CA GLU A 44 2.98 12.72 15.83
C GLU A 44 3.88 13.67 15.02
N GLU A 45 3.46 13.96 13.78
CA GLU A 45 4.23 14.80 12.87
C GLU A 45 4.16 16.28 13.30
N PRO A 46 5.25 17.05 13.10
CA PRO A 46 5.25 18.48 13.38
C PRO A 46 4.33 19.25 12.41
N GLU A 47 3.81 20.39 12.85
CA GLU A 47 2.81 21.18 12.12
C GLU A 47 3.25 21.55 10.69
N TRP A 48 4.51 21.95 10.51
CA TRP A 48 5.05 22.30 9.18
C TRP A 48 4.97 21.13 8.19
N LEU A 49 5.07 19.88 8.67
CA LEU A 49 4.98 18.70 7.81
C LEU A 49 3.54 18.41 7.43
N LEU A 50 2.58 18.63 8.33
CA LEU A 50 1.16 18.56 8.02
C LEU A 50 0.78 19.59 6.94
N GLU A 51 1.21 20.85 7.11
CA GLU A 51 0.96 21.91 6.13
C GLU A 51 1.56 21.56 4.76
N TRP A 52 2.79 21.03 4.75
CA TRP A 52 3.42 20.58 3.52
C TRP A 52 2.65 19.46 2.82
N ARG A 53 2.15 18.47 3.57
CA ARG A 53 1.30 17.39 3.03
C ARG A 53 -0.01 17.92 2.46
N LEU A 54 -0.67 18.85 3.14
CA LEU A 54 -1.91 19.44 2.68
C LEU A 54 -1.70 20.27 1.40
N ALA A 55 -0.62 21.06 1.35
CA ALA A 55 -0.25 21.82 0.16
C ALA A 55 0.07 20.90 -1.04
N ALA A 56 0.74 19.76 -0.79
CA ALA A 56 1.01 18.77 -1.83
C ALA A 56 -0.28 18.11 -2.35
N TYR A 57 -1.23 17.77 -1.45
CA TYR A 57 -2.52 17.22 -1.84
C TYR A 57 -3.34 18.18 -2.70
N GLN A 58 -3.39 19.46 -2.32
CA GLN A 58 -4.08 20.50 -3.10
C GLN A 58 -3.51 20.63 -4.50
N LYS A 59 -2.17 20.70 -4.62
CA LYS A 59 -1.50 20.71 -5.94
C LYS A 59 -1.80 19.45 -6.74
N TRP A 60 -1.77 18.28 -6.10
CA TRP A 60 -2.03 17.01 -6.77
C TRP A 60 -3.44 16.92 -7.37
N LEU A 61 -4.46 17.48 -6.71
CA LEU A 61 -5.82 17.53 -7.23
C LEU A 61 -5.94 18.30 -8.56
N GLU A 62 -5.07 19.29 -8.77
CA GLU A 62 -5.03 20.09 -10.00
C GLU A 62 -4.18 19.45 -11.11
N MET A 63 -3.40 18.40 -10.79
CA MET A 63 -2.51 17.76 -11.74
C MET A 63 -3.25 16.80 -12.66
N THR A 64 -2.90 16.86 -13.94
CA THR A 64 -3.33 15.84 -14.92
C THR A 64 -2.30 14.71 -14.98
N PRO A 65 -2.74 13.43 -15.02
CA PRO A 65 -1.83 12.32 -15.25
C PRO A 65 -1.05 12.51 -16.56
N PRO A 66 0.29 12.32 -16.55
CA PRO A 66 1.10 12.46 -17.76
C PRO A 66 0.84 11.32 -18.74
N ASP A 67 0.86 11.63 -20.04
CA ASP A 67 0.59 10.70 -21.14
C ASP A 67 1.77 10.52 -22.12
N TRP A 68 2.90 11.18 -21.86
CA TRP A 68 4.08 11.14 -22.73
C TRP A 68 4.75 9.76 -22.83
N ALA A 69 4.46 8.85 -21.89
CA ALA A 69 5.01 7.50 -21.89
C ALA A 69 4.21 6.58 -22.83
N GLN A 70 4.91 5.78 -23.64
CA GLN A 70 4.29 4.77 -24.50
C GLN A 70 3.89 3.51 -23.70
N VAL A 71 3.11 3.71 -22.64
CA VAL A 71 2.61 2.64 -21.77
C VAL A 71 1.10 2.76 -21.67
N THR A 72 0.40 1.67 -21.97
CA THR A 72 -1.05 1.60 -21.78
C THR A 72 -1.34 0.90 -20.47
N HIS A 73 -1.97 1.61 -19.54
CA HIS A 73 -2.46 1.05 -18.29
C HIS A 73 -3.89 1.55 -18.02
N PRO A 74 -4.72 0.77 -17.31
CA PRO A 74 -6.01 1.26 -16.86
C PRO A 74 -5.83 2.49 -15.96
N LYS A 75 -6.84 3.37 -15.93
CA LYS A 75 -6.84 4.51 -15.01
C LYS A 75 -6.75 4.01 -13.58
N ILE A 76 -5.88 4.65 -12.79
CA ILE A 76 -5.71 4.34 -11.39
C ILE A 76 -6.88 4.97 -10.63
N ASP A 77 -7.66 4.15 -9.92
CA ASP A 77 -8.62 4.65 -8.94
C ASP A 77 -7.88 4.93 -7.63
N HIS A 78 -7.46 6.19 -7.47
CA HIS A 78 -6.77 6.64 -6.27
C HIS A 78 -7.65 6.55 -5.01
N ASN A 79 -8.97 6.52 -5.13
CA ASN A 79 -9.86 6.40 -3.98
C ASN A 79 -10.10 4.95 -3.55
N ALA A 80 -9.71 3.97 -4.37
CA ALA A 80 -9.75 2.56 -4.00
C ALA A 80 -8.58 2.14 -3.08
N ILE A 81 -7.59 3.03 -2.86
CA ILE A 81 -6.38 2.75 -2.08
C ILE A 81 -6.58 3.19 -0.63
N SER A 82 -6.16 2.36 0.32
CA SER A 82 -5.97 2.77 1.71
C SER A 82 -4.57 3.35 1.90
N TYR A 83 -4.50 4.60 2.37
CA TYR A 83 -3.25 5.35 2.51
C TYR A 83 -2.58 5.18 3.88
N PHE A 84 -3.19 4.41 4.79
CA PHE A 84 -2.62 4.12 6.10
C PHE A 84 -3.00 2.71 6.53
N SER A 85 -1.98 1.93 6.86
CA SER A 85 -2.11 0.66 7.54
C SER A 85 -0.89 0.48 8.44
N ALA A 86 -1.14 0.17 9.71
CA ALA A 86 -0.10 -0.11 10.68
C ALA A 86 -0.48 -1.34 11.51
N PRO A 87 0.49 -2.19 11.90
CA PRO A 87 0.21 -3.32 12.76
C PRO A 87 -0.24 -2.83 14.14
N LYS A 88 -1.27 -3.46 14.72
CA LYS A 88 -1.75 -3.12 16.08
C LYS A 88 -0.75 -3.49 17.17
N SER A 89 0.07 -4.50 16.90
CA SER A 89 1.09 -5.00 17.81
C SER A 89 2.44 -5.08 17.13
N MET A 90 3.47 -4.73 17.88
CA MET A 90 4.87 -4.88 17.50
C MET A 90 5.50 -6.15 18.08
N ALA A 91 4.70 -7.04 18.67
CA ALA A 91 5.17 -8.27 19.33
C ALA A 91 5.73 -9.29 18.33
N ASP A 92 5.10 -9.44 17.17
CA ASP A 92 5.48 -10.40 16.13
C ASP A 92 6.40 -9.76 15.06
N LYS A 93 7.27 -8.82 15.48
CA LYS A 93 8.29 -8.25 14.60
C LYS A 93 9.28 -9.35 14.16
N PRO A 94 9.74 -9.36 12.90
CA PRO A 94 10.86 -10.20 12.47
C PRO A 94 12.14 -9.91 13.25
#